data_AF-A0A1H6I0L2-F1
#
_entry.id   AF-A0A1H6I0L2-F1
#
_cell.length_a   1.000
_cell.length_b   1.000
_cell.length_c   1.000
_cell.angle_alpha   90.00
_cell.angle_beta   90.00
_cell.angle_gamma   90.00
#
_symmetry.space_group_name_H-M   'P 1'
#
loop_
_entity.id
_entity.type
_entity.pdbx_description
1 polymer ?
#
loop_
_entity_poly.entity_id
_entity_poly.type
_entity_poly.pdbx_seq_one_letter_code
_entity_poly.pdbx_strand_id
1 'polypeptide(L)'
;MGILSDQGITEVRHYAPLHYLPFIARSQSLMCKPSLAAAGFAPTHYRSMSHGQDVTRGFGGYAHLTLDQEPRILKAKLAAGFPHVAISVPVAAIDKVQTSICRFNVAMTRKLKRNGKPGHTENDRNGKYFAGHEIPIGRSPAEKSAILTHPLNARTMIEVLVHGDLPLPDNTKIICYSNEDAVAAQNILAQLNCPWQVEVQKPPAHYPRSPVHGKSVTDFVTQALADQTWRGNGLEFDRLK
;
A
#
# COMPACT_ATOMS: atom_id res chain seq x y z
N MET A 1 -15.92 19.66 -0.96
CA MET A 1 -14.56 19.35 -0.48
C MET A 1 -14.57 17.92 0.04
N GLY A 2 -13.43 17.24 0.02
CA GLY A 2 -13.35 15.83 0.36
C GLY A 2 -12.92 15.60 1.81
N ILE A 3 -13.38 14.49 2.38
CA ILE A 3 -13.29 14.23 3.82
C ILE A 3 -11.86 14.22 4.35
N LEU A 4 -10.87 13.76 3.56
CA LEU A 4 -9.49 13.73 4.00
C LEU A 4 -8.88 15.14 3.97
N SER A 5 -9.18 15.92 2.92
CA SER A 5 -8.76 17.32 2.82
C SER A 5 -9.31 18.16 3.98
N ASP A 6 -10.57 17.94 4.36
CA ASP A 6 -11.24 18.64 5.47
C ASP A 6 -10.59 18.35 6.83
N GLN A 7 -9.83 17.26 6.95
CA GLN A 7 -9.05 16.90 8.14
C GLN A 7 -7.60 17.40 8.06
N GLY A 8 -7.25 18.22 7.07
CA GLY A 8 -5.90 18.75 6.88
C GLY A 8 -4.88 17.71 6.36
N ILE A 9 -5.35 16.57 5.87
CA ILE A 9 -4.49 15.53 5.29
C ILE A 9 -4.14 15.95 3.86
N THR A 10 -2.84 15.96 3.54
CA THR A 10 -2.34 16.39 2.23
C THR A 10 -2.01 15.21 1.31
N GLU A 11 -1.57 14.10 1.88
CA GLU A 11 -1.15 12.90 1.15
C GLU A 11 -1.53 11.60 1.88
N VAL A 12 -1.69 10.53 1.11
CA VAL A 12 -1.90 9.16 1.60
C VAL A 12 -0.87 8.25 0.92
N ARG A 13 -0.28 7.31 1.67
CA ARG A 13 0.85 6.51 1.16
C ARG A 13 0.47 5.05 0.94
N HIS A 14 0.96 4.48 -0.15
CA HIS A 14 1.06 3.04 -0.35
C HIS A 14 2.52 2.61 -0.23
N TYR A 15 2.80 1.54 0.50
CA TYR A 15 4.16 1.02 0.64
C TYR A 15 4.32 -0.27 -0.14
N ALA A 16 5.32 -0.30 -1.03
CA ALA A 16 5.61 -1.43 -1.88
C ALA A 16 7.12 -1.72 -1.93
N PRO A 17 7.53 -2.97 -2.18
CA PRO A 17 8.86 -3.26 -2.66
C PRO A 17 9.23 -2.42 -3.88
N LEU A 18 10.48 -1.93 -3.95
CA LEU A 18 10.94 -1.11 -5.09
C LEU A 18 10.76 -1.83 -6.43
N HIS A 19 10.95 -3.15 -6.47
CA HIS A 19 10.83 -3.93 -7.70
C HIS A 19 9.41 -4.03 -8.28
N TYR A 20 8.38 -3.57 -7.55
CA TYR A 20 7.02 -3.43 -8.11
C TYR A 20 6.81 -2.13 -8.88
N LEU A 21 7.68 -1.14 -8.68
CA LEU A 21 7.53 0.18 -9.29
C LEU A 21 7.39 0.15 -10.82
N PRO A 22 8.10 -0.70 -11.59
CA PRO A 22 7.92 -0.77 -13.05
C PRO A 22 6.48 -1.11 -13.46
N PHE A 23 5.81 -2.00 -12.72
CA PHE A 23 4.42 -2.38 -13.03
C PHE A 23 3.45 -1.25 -12.68
N ILE A 24 3.64 -0.63 -11.52
CA ILE A 24 2.78 0.47 -11.05
C ILE A 24 2.94 1.71 -11.93
N ALA A 25 4.16 2.01 -12.37
CA ALA A 25 4.44 3.12 -13.27
C ALA A 25 3.85 2.89 -14.68
N ARG A 26 3.89 1.65 -15.19
CA ARG A 26 3.25 1.28 -16.49
C ARG A 26 1.74 1.41 -16.46
N SER A 27 1.10 0.95 -15.38
CA SER A 27 -0.35 1.05 -15.24
C SER A 27 -0.81 2.43 -14.80
N GLN A 28 0.10 3.24 -14.27
CA GLN A 28 -0.19 4.48 -13.54
C GLN A 28 -1.33 4.29 -12.52
N SER A 29 -1.36 3.14 -11.87
CA SER A 29 -2.45 2.77 -10.97
C SER A 29 -2.02 1.80 -9.89
N LEU A 30 -2.55 1.99 -8.67
CA LEU A 30 -2.57 0.95 -7.66
C LEU A 30 -3.76 0.03 -7.92
N MET A 31 -3.48 -1.12 -8.52
CA MET A 31 -4.50 -2.11 -8.81
C MET A 31 -4.90 -2.91 -7.57
N CYS A 32 -6.19 -3.18 -7.43
CA CYS A 32 -6.72 -4.15 -6.48
C CYS A 32 -6.42 -5.59 -6.94
N LYS A 33 -6.65 -6.58 -6.07
CA LYS A 33 -6.29 -7.98 -6.37
C LYS A 33 -7.03 -8.56 -7.58
N PRO A 34 -8.34 -8.34 -7.77
CA PRO A 34 -9.04 -8.75 -8.99
C PRO A 34 -8.40 -8.19 -10.27
N SER A 35 -8.06 -6.89 -10.29
CA SER A 35 -7.41 -6.27 -11.44
C SER A 35 -6.00 -6.78 -11.69
N LEU A 36 -5.22 -7.02 -10.64
CA LEU A 36 -3.90 -7.66 -10.75
C LEU A 36 -4.01 -9.07 -11.35
N ALA A 37 -5.00 -9.86 -10.91
CA ALA A 37 -5.26 -11.18 -11.48
C ALA A 37 -5.65 -11.08 -12.97
N ALA A 38 -6.52 -10.13 -13.34
CA ALA A 38 -6.89 -9.88 -14.73
C ALA A 38 -5.70 -9.42 -15.60
N ALA A 39 -4.74 -8.70 -15.02
CA ALA A 39 -3.49 -8.31 -15.66
C ALA A 39 -2.45 -9.44 -15.78
N GLY A 40 -2.76 -10.64 -15.27
CA GLY A 40 -1.92 -11.83 -15.36
C GLY A 40 -0.96 -12.04 -14.18
N PHE A 41 -1.13 -11.32 -13.06
CA PHE A 41 -0.35 -11.58 -11.85
C PHE A 41 -0.94 -12.76 -11.07
N ALA A 42 -0.14 -13.82 -10.96
CA ALA A 42 -0.49 -15.04 -10.24
C ALA A 42 -0.46 -14.82 -8.71
N PRO A 43 -1.18 -15.65 -7.92
CA PRO A 43 -1.16 -15.56 -6.47
C PRO A 43 0.23 -15.57 -5.80
N THR A 44 1.21 -16.19 -6.46
CA THR A 44 2.60 -16.28 -6.00
C THR A 44 3.36 -14.96 -6.03
N HIS A 45 2.86 -13.97 -6.77
CA HIS A 45 3.40 -12.60 -6.82
C HIS A 45 3.03 -11.78 -5.60
N TYR A 46 1.94 -12.13 -4.92
CA TYR A 46 1.55 -11.44 -3.70
C TYR A 46 2.33 -11.98 -2.50
N ARG A 47 2.41 -11.16 -1.45
CA ARG A 47 2.85 -11.63 -0.14
C ARG A 47 1.92 -12.75 0.34
N SER A 48 2.51 -13.89 0.67
CA SER A 48 1.81 -15.14 1.04
C SER A 48 0.69 -14.93 2.07
N MET A 49 0.99 -14.19 3.14
CA MET A 49 0.03 -13.92 4.22
C MET A 49 -1.03 -12.88 3.85
N SER A 50 -0.67 -11.83 3.11
CA SER A 50 -1.58 -10.70 2.84
C SER A 50 -2.67 -11.09 1.85
N HIS A 51 -2.33 -11.79 0.77
CA HIS A 51 -3.30 -12.12 -0.27
C HIS A 51 -4.52 -12.86 0.27
N GLY A 52 -4.29 -14.00 0.95
CA GLY A 52 -5.37 -14.82 1.49
C GLY A 52 -6.16 -14.09 2.56
N GLN A 53 -5.49 -13.32 3.42
CA GLN A 53 -6.15 -12.57 4.49
C GLN A 53 -7.07 -11.47 3.95
N ASP A 54 -6.58 -10.67 3.00
CA ASP A 54 -7.36 -9.58 2.44
C ASP A 54 -8.59 -10.11 1.69
N VAL A 55 -8.45 -11.18 0.90
CA VAL A 55 -9.58 -11.80 0.19
C VAL A 55 -10.60 -12.39 1.17
N THR A 56 -10.14 -13.22 2.11
CA THR A 56 -11.03 -13.90 3.08
C THR A 56 -11.78 -12.89 3.96
N ARG A 57 -11.15 -11.77 4.29
CA ARG A 57 -11.73 -10.73 5.17
C ARG A 57 -12.66 -9.76 4.46
N GLY A 58 -12.85 -9.90 3.14
CA GLY A 58 -13.71 -9.03 2.34
C GLY A 58 -13.02 -7.83 1.70
N PHE A 59 -11.69 -7.75 1.75
CA PHE A 59 -10.90 -6.60 1.32
C PHE A 59 -10.06 -6.84 0.05
N GLY A 60 -10.34 -7.94 -0.68
CA GLY A 60 -9.62 -8.27 -1.92
C GLY A 60 -9.82 -7.23 -3.02
N GLY A 61 -11.03 -6.66 -3.13
CA GLY A 61 -11.42 -5.65 -4.11
C GLY A 61 -11.02 -4.22 -3.75
N TYR A 62 -10.01 -4.03 -2.91
CA TYR A 62 -9.54 -2.72 -2.49
C TYR A 62 -8.07 -2.50 -2.86
N ALA A 63 -7.73 -1.28 -3.25
CA ALA A 63 -6.37 -0.79 -3.19
C ALA A 63 -6.11 -0.22 -1.78
N HIS A 64 -5.02 -0.69 -1.15
CA HIS A 64 -4.73 -0.43 0.25
C HIS A 64 -3.70 0.69 0.39
N LEU A 65 -4.06 1.79 1.04
CA LEU A 65 -3.16 2.87 1.42
C LEU A 65 -3.26 3.13 2.93
N THR A 66 -2.41 4.01 3.46
CA THR A 66 -2.39 4.35 4.87
C THR A 66 -2.06 5.82 5.11
N LEU A 67 -2.61 6.35 6.21
CA LEU A 67 -2.25 7.67 6.76
C LEU A 67 -0.99 7.61 7.64
N ASP A 68 -0.53 6.41 8.01
CA ASP A 68 0.69 6.23 8.80
C ASP A 68 1.92 6.41 7.89
N GLN A 69 2.71 7.44 8.17
CA GLN A 69 3.93 7.75 7.43
C GLN A 69 5.11 6.84 7.80
N GLU A 70 4.99 6.07 8.89
CA GLU A 70 6.05 5.18 9.36
C GLU A 70 5.50 3.83 9.86
N PRO A 71 4.75 3.11 9.02
CA PRO A 71 4.09 1.89 9.46
C PRO A 71 5.11 0.85 9.89
N ARG A 72 4.77 0.07 10.92
CA ARG A 72 5.66 -0.96 11.47
C ARG A 72 6.20 -1.95 10.43
N ILE A 73 5.39 -2.26 9.41
CA ILE A 73 5.81 -3.16 8.33
C ILE A 73 6.94 -2.56 7.51
N LEU A 74 6.91 -1.25 7.22
CA LEU A 74 8.00 -0.57 6.53
C LEU A 74 9.27 -0.61 7.38
N LYS A 75 9.18 -0.27 8.68
CA LYS A 75 10.31 -0.34 9.62
C LYS A 75 10.97 -1.72 9.59
N ALA A 76 10.17 -2.79 9.64
CA ALA A 76 10.67 -4.17 9.62
C ALA A 76 11.37 -4.52 8.29
N LYS A 77 10.81 -4.13 7.14
CA LYS A 77 11.39 -4.45 5.83
C LYS A 77 12.67 -3.68 5.54
N LEU A 78 12.72 -2.39 5.92
CA LEU A 78 13.93 -1.58 5.83
C LEU A 78 15.00 -2.08 6.81
N ALA A 79 14.67 -2.42 8.05
CA ALA A 79 15.63 -2.98 9.00
C ALA A 79 16.31 -4.26 8.50
N ALA A 80 15.59 -5.06 7.72
CA ALA A 80 16.13 -6.25 7.08
C ALA A 80 16.85 -5.97 5.74
N GLY A 81 17.08 -4.70 5.40
CA GLY A 81 17.85 -4.29 4.25
C GLY A 81 17.15 -4.46 2.90
N PHE A 82 15.83 -4.64 2.85
CA PHE A 82 15.11 -4.92 1.60
C PHE A 82 14.47 -3.65 1.00
N PRO A 83 14.87 -3.23 -0.22
CA PRO A 83 14.39 -2.00 -0.86
C PRO A 83 12.87 -1.86 -0.92
N HIS A 84 12.35 -0.79 -0.34
CA HIS A 84 10.94 -0.40 -0.35
C HIS A 84 10.80 1.08 -0.69
N VAL A 85 9.68 1.42 -1.29
CA VAL A 85 9.29 2.81 -1.60
C VAL A 85 7.92 3.11 -1.00
N ALA A 86 7.67 4.39 -0.72
CA ALA A 86 6.33 4.90 -0.52
C ALA A 86 5.85 5.58 -1.80
N ILE A 87 4.65 5.26 -2.24
CA ILE A 87 3.94 5.95 -3.30
C ILE A 87 3.02 6.94 -2.61
N SER A 88 3.43 8.20 -2.60
CA SER A 88 2.68 9.29 -1.97
C SER A 88 1.68 9.87 -2.95
N VAL A 89 0.40 9.69 -2.64
CA VAL A 89 -0.72 10.12 -3.47
C VAL A 89 -1.35 11.37 -2.87
N PRO A 90 -1.50 12.45 -3.65
CA PRO A 90 -2.21 13.64 -3.19
C PRO A 90 -3.65 13.31 -2.80
N VAL A 91 -4.10 13.82 -1.67
CA VAL A 91 -5.46 13.58 -1.17
C VAL A 91 -6.53 14.04 -2.16
N ALA A 92 -6.25 15.07 -2.96
CA ALA A 92 -7.17 15.53 -4.01
C ALA A 92 -7.54 14.43 -5.04
N ALA A 93 -6.69 13.42 -5.25
CA ALA A 93 -7.01 12.26 -6.08
C ALA A 93 -7.84 11.21 -5.31
N ILE A 94 -7.52 11.00 -4.02
CA ILE A 94 -8.22 10.07 -3.14
C ILE A 94 -9.67 10.52 -2.86
N ASP A 95 -9.88 11.81 -2.66
CA ASP A 95 -11.19 12.40 -2.36
C ASP A 95 -12.15 12.36 -3.56
N LYS A 96 -11.64 12.10 -4.79
CA LYS A 96 -12.44 11.93 -6.00
C LYS A 96 -12.94 10.50 -6.22
N VAL A 97 -12.43 9.53 -5.46
CA VAL A 97 -12.77 8.12 -5.62
C VAL A 97 -13.52 7.59 -4.40
N GLN A 98 -14.25 6.49 -4.58
CA GLN A 98 -14.93 5.85 -3.48
C GLN A 98 -13.93 5.20 -2.54
N THR A 99 -13.93 5.64 -1.29
CA THR A 99 -13.03 5.14 -0.25
C THR A 99 -13.78 4.63 0.98
N SER A 100 -13.11 3.79 1.76
CA SER A 100 -13.46 3.48 3.15
C SER A 100 -12.26 3.74 4.05
N ILE A 101 -12.53 3.99 5.33
CA ILE A 101 -11.50 4.20 6.34
C ILE A 101 -11.56 3.04 7.34
N CYS A 102 -10.41 2.45 7.65
CA CYS A 102 -10.27 1.36 8.59
C CYS A 102 -9.19 1.70 9.62
N ARG A 103 -9.46 1.55 10.92
CA ARG A 103 -8.46 1.79 11.99
C ARG A 103 -7.58 0.60 12.30
N PHE A 104 -7.71 -0.43 11.49
CA PHE A 104 -7.08 -1.70 11.72
C PHE A 104 -6.27 -2.05 10.49
N ASN A 105 -5.11 -2.67 10.71
CA ASN A 105 -4.37 -3.24 9.61
C ASN A 105 -5.13 -4.47 9.10
N VAL A 106 -5.69 -4.40 7.90
CA VAL A 106 -6.59 -5.44 7.40
C VAL A 106 -5.93 -6.80 7.37
N ALA A 107 -4.64 -6.91 7.02
CA ALA A 107 -3.91 -8.18 6.99
C ALA A 107 -3.55 -8.69 8.40
N MET A 108 -3.13 -7.83 9.32
CA MET A 108 -2.56 -8.26 10.61
C MET A 108 -3.58 -8.35 11.75
N THR A 109 -4.80 -7.86 11.55
CA THR A 109 -5.86 -7.87 12.59
C THR A 109 -6.24 -9.30 12.99
N ARG A 110 -6.23 -9.56 14.30
CA ARG A 110 -6.54 -10.89 14.86
C ARG A 110 -7.97 -11.02 15.38
N LYS A 111 -8.60 -9.90 15.77
CA LYS A 111 -9.96 -9.88 16.34
C LYS A 111 -10.97 -9.66 15.20
N LEU A 112 -11.39 -10.76 14.59
CA LEU A 112 -12.24 -10.79 13.40
C LEU A 112 -13.67 -11.23 13.75
N LYS A 113 -14.67 -10.68 13.06
CA LYS A 113 -16.07 -11.15 13.14
C LYS A 113 -16.25 -12.33 12.20
N ARG A 114 -16.24 -13.56 12.74
CA ARG A 114 -16.35 -14.81 11.94
C ARG A 114 -16.90 -15.96 12.77
N ASN A 115 -17.61 -16.89 12.14
CA ASN A 115 -18.12 -18.12 12.78
C ASN A 115 -18.86 -17.87 14.10
N GLY A 116 -19.73 -16.85 14.13
CA GLY A 116 -20.47 -16.44 15.34
C GLY A 116 -19.63 -15.74 16.43
N LYS A 117 -18.30 -15.65 16.28
CA LYS A 117 -17.44 -14.92 17.23
C LYS A 117 -17.54 -13.41 16.99
N PRO A 118 -17.71 -12.60 18.05
CA PRO A 118 -17.72 -11.16 17.92
C PRO A 118 -16.32 -10.63 17.56
N GLY A 119 -16.26 -9.74 16.58
CA GLY A 119 -15.04 -9.01 16.22
C GLY A 119 -14.83 -7.76 17.08
N HIS A 120 -14.17 -6.75 16.51
CA HIS A 120 -14.16 -5.40 17.07
C HIS A 120 -15.58 -4.85 17.27
N THR A 121 -15.79 -4.06 18.32
CA THR A 121 -17.08 -3.40 18.60
C THR A 121 -17.37 -2.34 17.54
N GLU A 122 -18.59 -2.33 17.01
CA GLU A 122 -19.07 -1.26 16.11
C GLU A 122 -19.38 0.00 16.93
N ASN A 123 -18.84 1.13 16.50
CA ASN A 123 -19.08 2.46 17.07
C ASN A 123 -18.43 3.52 16.17
N ASP A 124 -18.66 4.79 16.49
CA ASP A 124 -18.08 5.95 15.80
C ASP A 124 -16.54 5.90 15.72
N ARG A 125 -15.90 5.26 16.70
CA ARG A 125 -14.46 5.05 16.71
C ARG A 125 -14.01 4.04 15.67
N ASN A 126 -14.71 2.92 15.47
CA ASN A 126 -14.25 1.79 14.68
C ASN A 126 -14.97 1.63 13.33
N GLY A 127 -16.10 2.33 13.14
CA GLY A 127 -17.01 2.13 12.03
C GLY A 127 -17.98 0.97 12.25
N LYS A 128 -18.51 0.44 11.15
CA LYS A 128 -19.53 -0.61 11.11
C LYS A 128 -19.11 -1.79 10.24
N TYR A 129 -19.66 -2.96 10.50
CA TYR A 129 -19.54 -4.10 9.61
C TYR A 129 -20.47 -3.93 8.40
N PHE A 130 -19.95 -4.26 7.24
CA PHE A 130 -20.73 -4.36 6.01
C PHE A 130 -20.70 -5.81 5.53
N ALA A 131 -21.68 -6.20 4.70
CA ALA A 131 -21.75 -7.55 4.16
C ALA A 131 -20.39 -7.98 3.57
N GLY A 132 -19.95 -9.19 3.92
CA GLY A 132 -18.68 -9.77 3.48
C GLY A 132 -17.43 -9.27 4.21
N HIS A 133 -17.52 -8.30 5.13
CA HIS A 133 -16.36 -7.76 5.83
C HIS A 133 -16.20 -8.33 7.24
N GLU A 134 -15.00 -8.79 7.57
CA GLU A 134 -14.68 -9.32 8.91
C GLU A 134 -14.13 -8.27 9.89
N ILE A 135 -13.96 -7.02 9.43
CA ILE A 135 -13.43 -5.86 10.18
C ILE A 135 -14.35 -4.65 9.91
N PRO A 136 -14.69 -3.82 10.93
CA PRO A 136 -15.54 -2.66 10.71
C PRO A 136 -14.78 -1.53 10.02
N ILE A 137 -15.49 -0.75 9.21
CA ILE A 137 -14.97 0.36 8.41
C ILE A 137 -15.95 1.54 8.43
N GLY A 138 -15.46 2.74 8.09
CA GLY A 138 -16.31 3.89 7.81
C GLY A 138 -16.50 4.06 6.30
N ARG A 139 -17.76 4.07 5.84
CA ARG A 139 -18.11 4.23 4.41
C ARG A 139 -18.75 5.58 4.13
N SER A 140 -19.65 6.06 4.98
CA SER A 140 -20.27 7.37 4.79
C SER A 140 -19.32 8.51 5.20
N PRO A 141 -19.52 9.74 4.69
CA PRO A 141 -18.74 10.90 5.14
C PRO A 141 -18.77 11.09 6.66
N ALA A 142 -19.93 10.89 7.30
CA ALA A 142 -20.07 10.98 8.75
C ALA A 142 -19.24 9.91 9.49
N GLU A 143 -19.28 8.66 9.02
CA GLU A 143 -18.50 7.57 9.61
C GLU A 143 -16.99 7.78 9.44
N LYS A 144 -16.55 8.24 8.26
CA LYS A 144 -15.15 8.58 8.01
C LYS A 144 -14.68 9.72 8.92
N SER A 145 -15.48 10.78 9.04
CA SER A 145 -15.20 11.92 9.92
C SER A 145 -15.06 11.48 11.38
N ALA A 146 -16.01 10.66 11.86
CA ALA A 146 -15.98 10.14 13.22
C ALA A 146 -14.69 9.33 13.49
N ILE A 147 -14.33 8.43 12.58
CA ILE A 147 -13.10 7.63 12.70
C ILE A 147 -11.85 8.52 12.76
N LEU A 148 -11.76 9.53 11.89
CA LEU A 148 -10.59 10.41 11.74
C LEU A 148 -10.41 11.39 12.92
N THR A 149 -11.51 11.87 13.50
CA THR A 149 -11.48 12.84 14.62
C THR A 149 -11.17 12.19 15.96
N HIS A 150 -11.44 10.90 16.11
CA HIS A 150 -11.12 10.18 17.35
C HIS A 150 -9.60 10.00 17.52
N PRO A 151 -9.03 10.18 18.73
CA PRO A 151 -7.60 10.00 18.97
C PRO A 151 -7.10 8.58 18.63
N LEU A 152 -5.96 8.52 17.95
CA LEU A 152 -5.23 7.28 17.73
C LEU A 152 -4.36 6.97 18.95
N ASN A 153 -4.51 5.76 19.51
CA ASN A 153 -3.50 5.28 20.45
C ASN A 153 -2.16 5.16 19.70
N ALA A 154 -1.05 5.41 20.38
CA ALA A 154 0.27 5.11 19.83
C ALA A 154 0.25 3.67 19.28
N ARG A 155 0.59 3.49 18.00
CA ARG A 155 0.56 2.22 17.22
C ARG A 155 -0.75 1.87 16.49
N THR A 156 -1.76 2.75 16.49
CA THR A 156 -2.97 2.57 15.66
C THR A 156 -2.74 3.18 14.29
N MET A 157 -2.87 2.38 13.24
CA MET A 157 -2.79 2.82 11.85
C MET A 157 -4.20 3.10 11.33
N ILE A 158 -4.33 4.06 10.42
CA ILE A 158 -5.54 4.23 9.62
C ILE A 158 -5.24 3.81 8.19
N GLU A 159 -5.88 2.74 7.73
CA GLU A 159 -5.88 2.35 6.32
C GLU A 159 -6.96 3.12 5.57
N VAL A 160 -6.57 3.63 4.40
CA VAL A 160 -7.45 4.23 3.40
C VAL A 160 -7.66 3.21 2.31
N LEU A 161 -8.89 2.72 2.19
CA LEU A 161 -9.27 1.60 1.35
C LEU A 161 -10.01 2.14 0.12
N VAL A 162 -9.35 2.25 -1.01
CA VAL A 162 -9.98 2.66 -2.27
C VAL A 162 -10.73 1.46 -2.85
N HIS A 163 -11.99 1.66 -3.25
CA HIS A 163 -12.83 0.60 -3.83
C HIS A 163 -12.39 0.39 -5.28
N GLY A 164 -11.84 -0.78 -5.59
CA GLY A 164 -11.24 -1.07 -6.89
C GLY A 164 -9.83 -0.49 -7.05
N ASP A 165 -9.50 -0.11 -8.27
CA ASP A 165 -8.19 0.44 -8.63
C ASP A 165 -8.13 1.94 -8.33
N LEU A 166 -6.95 2.42 -7.95
CA LEU A 166 -6.68 3.85 -7.80
C LEU A 166 -5.82 4.33 -8.96
N PRO A 167 -6.34 5.15 -9.88
CA PRO A 167 -5.51 5.90 -10.83
C PRO A 167 -4.59 6.88 -10.08
N LEU A 168 -3.31 6.90 -10.45
CA LEU A 168 -2.29 7.74 -9.83
C LEU A 168 -2.04 8.97 -10.71
N PRO A 169 -2.20 10.20 -10.17
CA PRO A 169 -1.99 11.42 -10.93
C PRO A 169 -0.50 11.71 -11.19
N ASP A 170 -0.20 12.60 -12.14
CA ASP A 170 1.18 12.97 -12.51
C ASP A 170 1.98 13.61 -11.37
N ASN A 171 1.30 14.22 -10.39
CA ASN A 171 1.92 14.79 -9.20
C ASN A 171 2.07 13.76 -8.05
N THR A 172 1.95 12.45 -8.32
CA THR A 172 2.37 11.40 -7.41
C THR A 172 3.88 11.48 -7.16
N LYS A 173 4.28 11.17 -5.92
CA LYS A 173 5.68 11.16 -5.50
C LYS A 173 6.11 9.75 -5.10
N ILE A 174 7.33 9.38 -5.44
CA ILE A 174 7.99 8.16 -4.99
C ILE A 174 9.01 8.53 -3.93
N ILE A 175 8.74 8.12 -2.69
CA ILE A 175 9.64 8.34 -1.55
C ILE A 175 10.54 7.12 -1.40
N CYS A 176 11.84 7.36 -1.48
CA CYS A 176 12.89 6.38 -1.30
C CYS A 176 13.62 6.61 0.02
N TYR A 177 14.22 5.54 0.57
CA TYR A 177 14.85 5.55 1.89
C TYR A 177 16.38 5.41 1.85
N SER A 178 16.95 5.44 0.66
CA SER A 178 18.37 5.55 0.38
C SER A 178 18.59 6.25 -0.96
N ASN A 179 19.77 6.83 -1.16
CA ASN A 179 20.13 7.42 -2.46
C ASN A 179 20.18 6.37 -3.57
N GLU A 180 20.63 5.15 -3.24
CA GLU A 180 20.71 4.04 -4.20
C GLU A 180 19.32 3.62 -4.71
N ASP A 181 18.32 3.57 -3.82
CA ASP A 181 16.94 3.27 -4.23
C ASP A 181 16.32 4.42 -5.03
N ALA A 182 16.66 5.68 -4.70
CA ALA A 182 16.19 6.83 -5.46
C ALA A 182 16.74 6.85 -6.89
N VAL A 183 18.03 6.55 -7.09
CA VAL A 183 18.62 6.42 -8.42
C VAL A 183 17.92 5.32 -9.22
N ALA A 184 17.68 4.16 -8.60
CA ALA A 184 16.95 3.08 -9.24
C ALA A 184 15.51 3.49 -9.61
N ALA A 185 14.78 4.15 -8.71
CA ALA A 185 13.43 4.64 -8.96
C ALA A 185 13.40 5.68 -10.10
N GLN A 186 14.32 6.64 -10.11
CA GLN A 186 14.43 7.65 -11.17
C GLN A 186 14.67 6.99 -12.53
N ASN A 187 15.58 6.01 -12.61
CA ASN A 187 15.85 5.28 -13.85
C ASN A 187 14.62 4.51 -14.34
N ILE A 188 13.86 3.86 -13.44
CA ILE A 188 12.61 3.19 -13.78
C ILE A 188 11.60 4.18 -14.37
N LEU A 189 11.36 5.30 -13.69
CA LEU A 189 10.37 6.29 -14.11
C LEU A 189 10.76 6.95 -15.44
N ALA A 190 12.04 7.27 -15.62
CA ALA A 190 12.56 7.85 -16.86
C ALA A 190 12.38 6.90 -18.06
N GLN A 191 12.71 5.61 -17.91
CA GLN A 191 12.52 4.63 -18.99
C GLN A 191 11.05 4.39 -19.36
N LEU A 192 10.14 4.62 -18.42
CA LEU A 192 8.71 4.47 -18.61
C LEU A 192 8.01 5.79 -18.95
N ASN A 193 8.75 6.89 -19.14
CA ASN A 193 8.21 8.25 -19.35
C ASN A 193 7.17 8.64 -18.29
N CYS A 194 7.36 8.21 -17.04
CA CYS A 194 6.45 8.48 -15.95
C CYS A 194 6.86 9.79 -15.24
N PRO A 195 5.98 10.80 -15.14
CA PRO A 195 6.36 12.15 -14.69
C PRO A 195 6.51 12.29 -13.16
N TRP A 196 6.37 11.20 -12.41
CA TRP A 196 6.37 11.22 -10.96
C TRP A 196 7.72 11.68 -10.39
N GLN A 197 7.66 12.44 -9.30
CA GLN A 197 8.85 12.96 -8.64
C GLN A 197 9.44 11.92 -7.69
N VAL A 198 10.77 11.88 -7.56
CA VAL A 198 11.46 11.02 -6.59
C VAL A 198 12.06 11.87 -5.48
N GLU A 199 11.76 11.53 -4.23
CA GLU A 199 12.30 12.17 -3.04
C GLU A 199 13.04 11.16 -2.16
N VAL A 200 14.10 11.59 -1.49
CA VAL A 200 14.77 10.79 -0.47
C VAL A 200 14.34 11.27 0.91
N GLN A 201 13.90 10.35 1.76
CA GLN A 201 13.58 10.63 3.16
C GLN A 201 14.42 9.77 4.09
N LYS A 202 14.64 10.28 5.31
CA LYS A 202 15.30 9.52 6.37
C LYS A 202 14.46 8.25 6.66
N PRO A 203 15.07 7.07 6.71
CA PRO A 203 14.34 5.85 7.00
C PRO A 203 13.79 5.90 8.43
N PRO A 204 12.59 5.36 8.67
CA PRO A 204 11.94 5.32 9.99
C PRO A 204 12.55 4.30 10.95
N ALA A 205 13.59 3.58 10.51
CA ALA A 205 14.43 2.67 11.27
C ALA A 205 15.85 2.63 10.64
N HIS A 206 16.82 2.01 11.30
CA HIS A 206 18.12 1.75 10.67
C HIS A 206 17.91 0.92 9.39
N TYR A 207 18.47 1.37 8.26
CA TYR A 207 18.33 0.70 6.97
C TYR A 207 19.73 0.39 6.41
N PRO A 208 20.25 -0.84 6.63
CA PRO A 208 21.60 -1.21 6.21
C PRO A 208 21.72 -1.57 4.71
N ARG A 209 20.65 -1.40 3.93
CA ARG A 209 20.48 -1.82 2.52
C ARG A 209 21.34 -3.05 2.12
N SER A 210 20.75 -4.23 2.25
CA SER A 210 21.45 -5.50 1.97
C SER A 210 21.91 -5.56 0.51
N PRO A 211 23.20 -5.82 0.23
CA PRO A 211 23.70 -6.00 -1.14
C PRO A 211 22.99 -7.12 -1.89
N VAL A 212 22.64 -8.22 -1.20
CA VAL A 212 21.93 -9.37 -1.78
C VAL A 212 20.51 -9.00 -2.18
N HIS A 213 19.78 -8.31 -1.29
CA HIS A 213 18.43 -7.83 -1.59
C HIS A 213 18.46 -6.75 -2.68
N GLY A 214 19.43 -5.83 -2.61
CA GLY A 214 19.65 -4.79 -3.61
C GLY A 214 19.88 -5.38 -4.99
N LYS A 215 20.79 -6.35 -5.12
CA LYS A 215 21.05 -7.05 -6.38
C LYS A 215 19.79 -7.76 -6.91
N SER A 216 19.08 -8.49 -6.06
CA SER A 216 17.86 -9.22 -6.47
C SER A 216 16.77 -8.27 -6.98
N VAL A 217 16.61 -7.10 -6.34
CA VAL A 217 15.71 -6.05 -6.79
C VAL A 217 16.16 -5.45 -8.12
N THR A 218 17.46 -5.18 -8.30
CA THR A 218 18.00 -4.68 -9.57
C THR A 218 17.77 -5.67 -10.70
N ASP A 219 18.13 -6.94 -10.52
CA ASP A 219 17.97 -7.98 -11.55
C ASP A 219 16.49 -8.12 -11.96
N PHE A 220 15.58 -8.10 -10.97
CA PHE A 220 14.14 -8.10 -11.22
C PHE A 220 13.70 -6.90 -12.05
N VAL A 221 14.12 -5.69 -11.67
CA VAL A 221 13.75 -4.45 -12.37
C VAL A 221 14.28 -4.47 -13.81
N THR A 222 15.52 -4.89 -14.03
CA THR A 222 16.10 -5.01 -15.37
C THR A 222 15.26 -5.93 -16.25
N GLN A 223 14.87 -7.11 -15.75
CA GLN A 223 14.03 -8.03 -16.51
C GLN A 223 12.64 -7.44 -16.76
N ALA A 224 12.02 -6.81 -15.75
CA ALA A 224 10.73 -6.16 -15.90
C ALA A 224 10.76 -5.07 -16.97
N LEU A 225 11.82 -4.26 -17.03
CA LEU A 225 11.97 -3.20 -18.02
C LEU A 225 12.23 -3.74 -19.44
N ALA A 226 12.99 -4.83 -19.56
CA ALA A 226 13.29 -5.47 -20.86
C ALA A 226 12.10 -6.24 -21.47
N ASP A 227 11.24 -6.85 -20.64
CA ASP A 227 10.09 -7.62 -21.08
C ASP A 227 8.79 -7.08 -20.47
N GLN A 228 7.98 -6.42 -21.30
CA GLN A 228 6.69 -5.85 -20.88
C GLN A 228 5.62 -6.91 -20.59
N THR A 229 5.79 -8.14 -21.07
CA THR A 229 4.88 -9.27 -20.83
C THR A 229 5.26 -10.05 -19.58
N TRP A 230 6.48 -9.89 -19.08
CA TRP A 230 6.91 -10.49 -17.83
C TRP A 230 6.10 -9.93 -16.65
N ARG A 231 5.70 -10.82 -15.72
CA ARG A 231 4.90 -10.49 -14.53
C ARG A 231 5.65 -10.70 -13.22
N GLY A 232 6.95 -10.98 -13.31
CA GLY A 232 7.79 -11.26 -12.16
C GLY A 232 7.92 -12.76 -11.85
N ASN A 233 8.91 -13.07 -11.01
CA ASN A 233 9.22 -14.41 -10.51
C ASN A 233 8.72 -14.67 -9.08
N GLY A 234 7.90 -13.76 -8.52
CA GLY A 234 7.42 -13.85 -7.14
C GLY A 234 8.50 -13.53 -6.10
N LEU A 235 9.43 -12.63 -6.43
CA LEU A 235 10.43 -12.10 -5.49
C LEU A 235 9.74 -11.58 -4.22
N GLU A 236 10.01 -12.24 -3.11
CA GLU A 236 9.49 -11.87 -1.80
C GLU A 236 10.64 -11.86 -0.82
N PHE A 237 10.65 -10.86 0.07
CA PHE A 237 11.67 -10.72 1.11
C PHE A 237 11.95 -12.04 1.85
N ASP A 238 10.89 -12.76 2.24
CA ASP A 238 10.99 -13.99 3.05
C ASP A 238 11.54 -15.20 2.26
N ARG A 239 11.78 -15.06 0.94
CA ARG A 239 12.29 -16.12 0.04
C ARG A 239 13.78 -15.95 -0.31
N LEU A 240 14.38 -14.80 0.00
CA LEU A 240 15.80 -14.56 -0.16
C LEU A 240 16.50 -14.98 1.14
N LYS A 241 17.29 -16.06 1.10
CA LYS A 241 18.11 -16.54 2.20
C LYS A 241 19.57 -16.16 1.98
#